data_AF-A0A9E0J720-F1
#
_entry.id   AF-A0A9E0J720-F1
#
_cell.length_a   1.000
_cell.length_b   1.000
_cell.length_c   1.000
_cell.angle_alpha   90.00
_cell.angle_beta   90.00
_cell.angle_gamma   90.00
#
_symmetry.space_group_name_H-M   'P 1'
#
loop_
_entity.id
_entity.type
_entity.pdbx_description
1 polymer ?
#
loop_
_entity_poly.entity_id
_entity_poly.type
_entity_poly.pdbx_seq_one_letter_code
_entity_poly.pdbx_strand_id
1 'polypeptide(L)'
;STDQPLGDLVVLLLEPQSSESFFAWGMIPEVLTRVEYIEAYAIAPLADAMLAGDPKLKAEFEAKLAADPKFAGSPGARLAWFYKRTPFYDDRYLLYPIGREV
;
A
#
# COMPACT_ATOMS: atom_id res chain seq x y z
N SER A 1 12.84 24.52 -21.07
CA SER A 1 11.70 25.39 -21.41
C SER A 1 10.46 24.54 -21.45
N THR A 2 9.41 24.91 -20.70
CA THR A 2 8.09 24.24 -20.70
C THR A 2 7.18 24.74 -21.82
N ASP A 3 7.62 25.75 -22.58
CA ASP A 3 6.94 26.25 -23.76
C ASP A 3 7.15 25.28 -24.93
N GLN A 4 6.26 24.28 -24.98
CA GLN A 4 6.23 23.22 -25.98
C GLN A 4 4.82 23.19 -26.58
N PRO A 5 4.69 22.85 -27.88
CA PRO A 5 3.38 22.55 -28.45
C PRO A 5 2.65 21.52 -27.57
N LEU A 6 1.38 21.80 -27.24
CA LEU A 6 0.51 20.96 -26.40
C LEU A 6 0.87 20.91 -24.90
N GLY A 7 1.70 21.83 -24.39
CA GLY A 7 2.03 21.89 -22.96
C GLY A 7 0.80 21.92 -22.05
N ASP A 8 -0.16 22.80 -22.33
CA ASP A 8 -1.41 22.93 -21.56
C ASP A 8 -2.24 21.63 -21.58
N LEU A 9 -2.27 20.95 -22.72
CA LEU A 9 -2.98 19.68 -22.85
C LEU A 9 -2.36 18.60 -21.95
N VAL A 10 -1.03 18.49 -21.95
CA VAL A 10 -0.32 17.52 -21.10
C VAL A 10 -0.58 17.81 -19.62
N VAL A 11 -0.59 19.08 -19.21
CA VAL A 11 -0.94 19.45 -17.82
C VAL A 11 -2.34 18.97 -17.45
N LEU A 12 -3.34 19.16 -18.33
CA LEU A 12 -4.70 18.71 -18.08
C LEU A 12 -4.84 17.18 -18.05
N LEU A 13 -4.15 16.46 -18.92
CA LEU A 13 -4.20 14.99 -19.00
C LEU A 13 -3.53 14.32 -17.78
N LEU A 14 -2.47 14.94 -17.26
CA LEU A 14 -1.62 14.40 -16.20
C LEU A 14 -1.99 14.87 -14.78
N GLU A 15 -2.85 15.89 -14.63
CA GLU A 15 -3.31 16.36 -13.33
C GLU A 15 -4.49 15.50 -12.83
N PRO A 16 -4.36 14.73 -11.73
CA PRO A 16 -5.41 13.81 -11.28
C PRO A 16 -6.73 14.50 -10.91
N GLN A 17 -6.71 15.79 -10.57
CA GLN A 17 -7.91 16.56 -10.25
C GLN A 17 -8.63 17.14 -11.48
N SER A 18 -8.04 17.01 -12.68
CA SER A 18 -8.64 17.46 -13.94
C SER A 18 -9.74 16.48 -14.39
N SER A 19 -10.87 17.02 -14.88
CA SER A 19 -11.93 16.24 -15.52
C SER A 19 -11.48 15.57 -16.83
N GLU A 20 -10.42 16.10 -17.43
CA GLU A 20 -9.82 15.61 -18.67
C GLU A 20 -8.63 14.69 -18.40
N SER A 21 -8.37 14.30 -17.16
CA SER A 21 -7.22 13.47 -16.83
C SER A 21 -7.36 12.03 -17.31
N PHE A 22 -6.24 11.35 -17.52
CA PHE A 22 -6.23 9.90 -17.73
C PHE A 22 -6.93 9.14 -16.60
N PHE A 23 -6.90 9.68 -15.37
CA PHE A 23 -7.62 9.11 -14.23
C PHE A 23 -9.13 9.25 -14.39
N ALA A 24 -9.62 10.45 -14.70
CA ALA A 24 -11.04 10.72 -14.91
C ALA A 24 -11.61 9.90 -16.08
N TRP A 25 -10.80 9.65 -17.10
CA TRP A 25 -11.16 8.80 -18.24
C TRP A 25 -11.03 7.29 -17.98
N GLY A 26 -10.57 6.88 -16.78
CA GLY A 26 -10.47 5.48 -16.40
C GLY A 26 -9.34 4.72 -17.11
N MET A 27 -8.26 5.40 -17.49
CA MET A 27 -7.10 4.78 -18.15
C MET A 27 -6.11 4.14 -17.17
N ILE A 28 -6.25 4.38 -15.86
CA ILE A 28 -5.38 3.82 -14.82
C ILE A 28 -6.20 3.33 -13.60
N PRO A 29 -7.19 2.43 -13.78
CA PRO A 29 -8.03 1.96 -12.68
C PRO A 29 -7.29 1.07 -11.67
N GLU A 30 -6.14 0.50 -12.05
CA GLU A 30 -5.40 -0.49 -11.26
C GLU A 30 -4.96 0.06 -9.91
N VAL A 31 -4.63 1.36 -9.83
CA VAL A 31 -4.22 2.02 -8.58
C VAL A 31 -5.31 2.01 -7.50
N LEU A 32 -6.57 1.81 -7.91
CA LEU A 32 -7.72 1.76 -7.01
C LEU A 32 -7.98 0.36 -6.44
N THR A 33 -7.31 -0.66 -6.97
CA THR A 33 -7.57 -2.06 -6.60
C THR A 33 -6.42 -2.60 -5.76
N ARG A 34 -6.75 -3.31 -4.68
CA ARG A 34 -5.78 -4.16 -3.98
C ARG A 34 -5.82 -5.53 -4.62
N VAL A 35 -4.76 -5.90 -5.32
CA VAL A 35 -4.68 -7.20 -5.99
C VAL A 35 -4.12 -8.27 -5.05
N GLU A 36 -3.54 -7.88 -3.92
CA GLU A 36 -2.80 -8.80 -3.07
C GLU A 36 -3.59 -9.22 -1.83
N TYR A 37 -3.87 -10.52 -1.77
CA TYR A 37 -4.30 -11.22 -0.59
C TYR A 37 -3.36 -12.42 -0.42
N ILE A 38 -2.62 -12.47 0.69
CA ILE A 38 -1.87 -13.68 1.03
C ILE A 38 -2.71 -14.52 1.97
N GLU A 39 -2.89 -15.77 1.56
CA GLU A 39 -3.60 -16.77 2.34
C GLU A 39 -2.97 -16.97 3.73
N ALA A 40 -3.82 -17.21 4.73
CA ALA A 40 -3.39 -17.34 6.12
C ALA A 40 -2.34 -18.46 6.32
N TYR A 41 -2.43 -19.55 5.56
CA TYR A 41 -1.47 -20.65 5.62
C TYR A 41 -0.07 -20.26 5.12
N ALA A 42 0.04 -19.22 4.29
CA ALA A 42 1.31 -18.72 3.79
C ALA A 42 1.87 -17.60 4.68
N ILE A 43 1.00 -16.72 5.23
CA ILE A 43 1.44 -15.67 6.16
C ILE A 43 1.91 -16.23 7.50
N ALA A 44 1.22 -17.22 8.07
CA ALA A 44 1.55 -17.66 9.42
C ALA A 44 3.01 -18.17 9.58
N PRO A 45 3.53 -19.06 8.70
CA PRO A 45 4.94 -19.46 8.75
C PRO A 45 5.92 -18.30 8.52
N LEU A 46 5.55 -17.35 7.66
CA LEU A 46 6.35 -16.16 7.40
C LEU A 46 6.42 -15.26 8.65
N ALA A 47 5.29 -15.06 9.34
CA ALA A 47 5.23 -14.29 10.58
C ALA A 47 6.11 -14.93 11.68
N ASP A 48 6.09 -16.25 11.81
CA ASP A 48 6.96 -16.96 12.75
C ASP A 48 8.45 -16.75 12.42
N ALA A 49 8.81 -16.83 11.14
CA ALA A 49 10.17 -16.55 10.69
C ALA A 49 10.58 -15.09 10.93
N MET A 50 9.69 -14.13 10.69
CA MET A 50 9.92 -12.70 10.96
C MET A 50 10.16 -12.46 12.45
N LEU A 51 9.35 -13.06 13.33
CA LEU A 51 9.50 -12.93 14.79
C LEU A 51 10.78 -13.59 15.31
N ALA A 52 11.21 -14.70 14.71
CA ALA A 52 12.45 -15.37 15.08
C ALA A 52 13.70 -14.59 14.63
N GLY A 53 13.63 -13.91 13.47
CA GLY A 53 14.73 -13.17 12.88
C GLY A 53 14.89 -11.73 13.41
N ASP A 54 13.84 -11.11 13.95
CA ASP A 54 13.86 -9.72 14.42
C ASP A 54 13.27 -9.59 15.85
N PRO A 55 14.14 -9.54 16.88
CA PRO A 55 13.71 -9.33 18.26
C PRO A 55 12.99 -8.00 18.50
N LYS A 56 13.29 -6.96 17.72
CA LYS A 56 12.62 -5.66 17.83
C LYS A 56 11.19 -5.76 17.31
N LEU A 57 10.98 -6.41 16.17
CA LEU A 57 9.65 -6.68 15.63
C LEU A 57 8.81 -7.48 16.62
N LYS A 58 9.41 -8.48 17.28
CA LYS A 58 8.74 -9.26 18.33
C LYS A 58 8.26 -8.38 19.49
N ALA A 59 9.13 -7.50 20.00
CA ALA A 59 8.76 -6.57 21.06
C ALA A 59 7.63 -5.61 20.63
N GLU A 60 7.65 -5.10 19.39
CA GLU A 60 6.58 -4.26 18.85
C GLU A 60 5.23 -5.01 18.76
N PHE A 61 5.27 -6.28 18.33
CA PHE A 61 4.09 -7.12 18.25
C PHE A 61 3.49 -7.40 19.63
N GLU A 62 4.31 -7.78 20.61
CA GLU A 62 3.89 -8.04 21.99
C GLU A 62 3.32 -6.78 22.65
N ALA A 63 3.96 -5.62 22.45
CA ALA A 63 3.46 -4.34 22.92
C ALA A 63 2.09 -4.01 22.32
N LYS A 64 1.89 -4.27 21.02
CA LYS A 64 0.61 -4.05 20.36
C LYS A 64 -0.47 -5.01 20.86
N LEU A 65 -0.14 -6.27 21.14
CA LEU A 65 -1.07 -7.23 21.74
C LEU A 65 -1.53 -6.77 23.12
N ALA A 66 -0.63 -6.23 23.94
CA ALA A 66 -0.96 -5.74 25.27
C ALA A 66 -1.80 -4.45 25.25
N ALA A 67 -1.54 -3.56 24.29
CA ALA A 67 -2.19 -2.25 24.21
C ALA A 67 -3.58 -2.28 23.54
N ASP A 68 -3.85 -3.27 22.68
CA ASP A 68 -5.08 -3.31 21.86
C ASP A 68 -5.78 -4.67 21.94
N PRO A 69 -6.77 -4.82 22.85
CA PRO A 69 -7.54 -6.06 22.99
C PRO A 69 -8.30 -6.47 21.73
N LYS A 70 -8.71 -5.51 20.88
CA LYS A 70 -9.40 -5.83 19.61
C LYS A 70 -8.43 -6.46 18.63
N PHE A 71 -7.20 -5.95 18.58
CA PHE A 71 -6.13 -6.56 17.80
C PHE A 71 -5.75 -7.95 18.33
N ALA A 72 -5.58 -8.09 19.65
CA ALA A 72 -5.26 -9.38 20.27
C ALA A 72 -6.34 -10.44 19.99
N GLY A 73 -7.61 -10.05 20.05
CA GLY A 73 -8.76 -10.92 19.78
C GLY A 73 -9.00 -11.26 18.31
N SER A 74 -8.28 -10.65 17.36
CA SER A 74 -8.51 -10.84 15.93
C SER A 74 -7.33 -11.56 15.25
N PRO A 75 -7.45 -12.86 14.93
CA PRO A 75 -6.45 -13.58 14.14
C PRO A 75 -6.15 -12.90 12.79
N GLY A 76 -7.20 -12.46 12.10
CA GLY A 76 -7.05 -11.77 10.81
C GLY A 76 -6.28 -10.45 10.94
N ALA A 77 -6.53 -9.67 11.99
CA ALA A 77 -5.81 -8.42 12.20
C ALA A 77 -4.31 -8.65 12.48
N ARG A 78 -3.99 -9.72 13.23
CA ARG A 78 -2.59 -10.11 13.50
C ARG A 78 -1.87 -10.51 12.23
N LEU A 79 -2.46 -11.38 11.41
CA LEU A 79 -1.89 -11.77 10.12
C LEU A 79 -1.73 -10.57 9.17
N ALA A 80 -2.73 -9.70 9.08
CA ALA A 80 -2.65 -8.49 8.27
C ALA A 80 -1.55 -7.53 8.74
N TRP A 81 -1.25 -7.49 10.04
CA TRP A 81 -0.17 -6.65 10.58
C TRP A 81 1.22 -7.15 10.18
N PHE A 82 1.41 -8.48 10.14
CA PHE A 82 2.62 -9.08 9.60
C PHE A 82 2.72 -8.88 8.09
N TYR A 83 1.64 -9.13 7.36
CA TYR A 83 1.62 -8.99 5.90
C TYR A 83 2.07 -7.59 5.44
N LYS A 84 1.58 -6.54 6.12
CA LYS A 84 1.98 -5.13 5.89
C LYS A 84 3.47 -4.82 6.09
N ARG A 85 4.22 -5.73 6.71
CA ARG A 85 5.67 -5.60 6.98
C ARG A 85 6.50 -6.55 6.14
N THR A 86 5.87 -7.25 5.19
CA THR A 86 6.57 -8.10 4.24
C THR A 86 6.98 -7.28 3.01
N PRO A 87 7.99 -7.73 2.24
CA PRO A 87 8.31 -7.15 0.95
C PRO A 87 7.22 -7.30 -0.12
N PHE A 88 6.17 -8.09 0.16
CA PHE A 88 5.06 -8.39 -0.74
C PHE A 88 3.84 -7.51 -0.47
N TYR A 89 3.98 -6.45 0.32
CA TYR A 89 2.90 -5.51 0.56
C TYR A 89 2.92 -4.43 -0.52
N ASP A 90 1.80 -4.26 -1.24
CA ASP A 90 1.67 -3.20 -2.23
C ASP A 90 1.61 -1.80 -1.59
N ASP A 91 2.79 -1.18 -1.49
CA ASP A 91 2.98 0.21 -1.09
C ASP A 91 2.52 1.23 -2.15
N ARG A 92 2.13 0.77 -3.35
CA ARG A 92 1.63 1.61 -4.46
C ARG A 92 0.11 1.65 -4.53
N TYR A 93 -0.58 0.98 -3.61
CA TYR A 93 -2.02 1.08 -3.51
C TYR A 93 -2.46 2.55 -3.30
N LEU A 94 -3.37 3.04 -4.16
CA LEU A 94 -3.83 4.43 -4.22
C LEU A 94 -2.74 5.47 -4.57
N LEU A 95 -1.59 5.02 -5.06
CA LEU A 95 -0.56 5.92 -5.55
C LEU A 95 -0.83 6.29 -7.02
N TYR A 96 -1.06 7.57 -7.27
CA TYR A 96 -1.17 8.06 -8.64
C TYR A 96 0.21 7.99 -9.33
N PRO A 97 0.33 7.37 -10.53
CA PRO A 97 1.63 7.03 -11.10
C PRO A 97 2.32 8.22 -11.80
N ILE A 98 1.73 9.41 -11.75
CA ILE A 98 2.30 10.62 -12.33
C ILE A 98 2.69 11.55 -11.19
N GLY A 99 4.00 11.74 -11.02
CA GLY A 99 4.57 12.59 -9.99
C GLY A 99 4.59 14.06 -10.39
N ARG A 100 4.49 14.94 -9.39
CA ARG A 100 4.72 16.39 -9.54
C ARG A 100 6.05 16.74 -8.89
N GLU A 101 6.92 17.40 -9.63
CA GLU A 101 8.09 18.06 -9.07
C GLU A 101 7.65 19.46 -8.59
N VAL A 102 7.94 19.80 -7.33
CA VAL A 102 7.60 21.07 -6.68
C VAL A 102 8.85 21.82 -6.28
#